data_AF-A0A936IWD0-F1
#
_entry.id   AF-A0A936IWD0-F1
#
_cell.length_a   1.000
_cell.length_b   1.000
_cell.length_c   1.000
_cell.angle_alpha   90.00
_cell.angle_beta   90.00
_cell.angle_gamma   90.00
#
_symmetry.space_group_name_H-M   'P 1'
#
loop_
_entity.id
_entity.type
_entity.pdbx_description
1 polymer ?
#
loop_
_entity_poly.entity_id
_entity_poly.type
_entity_poly.pdbx_seq_one_letter_code
_entity_poly.pdbx_strand_id
1 'polypeptide(L)'
;MRLQDFAANWRLYFRPDLTARFGSKIQFTVASSPSDTTPPTLFSFDYTPKFINTTEGFQFVTVRVQADDDLSGLLFGPTTPLASFFESGINFRSPSGQQVRGYCCSTWTLVGGTPLNGTWEAQVFFPRFSEEGTWKVFQLQIKDAVRNMAHFNAADLEARMLPTELVVIKPGRRVRRIRPEPGPGEERSRTTSSVSARKWWRRRGC
;
A
#
# COMPACT_ATOMS: atom_id res chain seq x y z
N MET A 1 -34.75 14.30 -12.59
CA MET A 1 -35.61 13.12 -12.89
C MET A 1 -35.71 12.94 -14.39
N ARG A 2 -35.53 11.73 -14.93
CA ARG A 2 -35.75 11.42 -16.35
C ARG A 2 -37.08 10.66 -16.47
N LEU A 3 -37.98 11.15 -17.30
CA LEU A 3 -39.17 10.41 -17.71
C LEU A 3 -38.96 9.96 -19.15
N GLN A 4 -39.35 8.72 -19.46
CA GLN A 4 -39.31 8.16 -20.80
C GLN A 4 -40.66 7.52 -21.09
N ASP A 5 -41.22 7.79 -22.26
CA ASP A 5 -42.45 7.14 -22.73
C ASP A 5 -42.14 5.83 -23.47
N PHE A 6 -43.18 5.07 -23.81
CA PHE A 6 -43.05 3.80 -24.55
C PHE A 6 -42.48 3.96 -25.95
N ALA A 7 -42.57 5.16 -26.55
CA ALA A 7 -41.98 5.49 -27.84
C ALA A 7 -40.52 5.94 -27.72
N ALA A 8 -39.91 5.81 -26.53
CA ALA A 8 -38.55 6.23 -26.19
C ALA A 8 -38.27 7.74 -26.28
N ASN A 9 -39.31 8.57 -26.33
CA ASN A 9 -39.13 10.00 -26.08
C ASN A 9 -38.80 10.19 -24.61
N TRP A 10 -37.90 11.11 -24.31
CA TRP A 10 -37.53 11.38 -22.94
C TRP A 10 -37.55 12.87 -22.65
N ARG A 11 -37.87 13.17 -21.39
CA ARG A 11 -37.77 14.52 -20.84
C ARG A 11 -36.96 14.47 -19.57
N LEU A 12 -36.00 15.38 -19.47
CA LEU A 12 -35.21 15.59 -18.28
C LEU A 12 -35.80 16.77 -17.51
N TYR A 13 -36.06 16.55 -16.22
CA TYR A 13 -36.47 17.58 -15.27
C TYR A 13 -35.29 17.86 -14.35
N PHE A 14 -34.82 19.10 -14.40
CA PHE A 14 -33.80 19.61 -13.48
C PHE A 14 -34.47 20.21 -12.23
N ARG A 15 -33.66 20.56 -11.23
CA ARG A 15 -34.14 21.16 -9.97
C ARG A 15 -35.16 22.29 -10.20
N PRO A 16 -34.92 23.29 -11.07
CA PRO A 16 -35.87 24.38 -11.29
C PRO A 16 -37.26 23.92 -11.76
N ASP A 17 -37.33 22.96 -12.69
CA ASP A 17 -38.60 22.43 -13.21
C ASP A 17 -39.41 21.74 -12.11
N LEU A 18 -38.72 20.99 -11.25
CA LEU A 18 -39.34 20.26 -10.14
C LEU A 18 -39.79 21.22 -9.04
N THR A 19 -38.98 22.22 -8.70
CA THR A 19 -39.35 23.26 -7.73
C THR A 19 -40.56 24.05 -8.19
N ALA A 20 -40.60 24.46 -9.46
CA ALA A 20 -41.74 25.21 -10.01
C ALA A 20 -43.05 24.40 -10.02
N ARG A 21 -42.96 23.08 -10.16
CA ARG A 21 -44.15 22.20 -10.24
C ARG A 21 -44.62 21.68 -8.88
N PHE A 22 -43.70 21.36 -7.98
CA PHE A 22 -43.99 20.63 -6.74
C PHE A 22 -43.65 21.41 -5.46
N GLY A 23 -42.98 22.56 -5.57
CA GLY A 23 -42.68 23.43 -4.43
C GLY A 23 -41.92 22.71 -3.32
N SER A 24 -42.41 22.81 -2.08
CA SER A 24 -41.82 22.14 -0.92
C SER A 24 -42.03 20.62 -0.89
N LYS A 25 -42.89 20.04 -1.74
CA LYS A 25 -43.15 18.59 -1.76
C LYS A 25 -41.95 17.76 -2.25
N ILE A 26 -40.93 18.40 -2.83
CA ILE A 26 -39.66 17.76 -3.22
C ILE A 26 -38.57 17.95 -2.17
N GLN A 27 -38.91 18.51 -1.00
CA GLN A 27 -38.02 18.58 0.15
C GLN A 27 -38.37 17.46 1.12
N PHE A 28 -37.34 16.81 1.64
CA PHE A 28 -37.44 15.96 2.83
C PHE A 28 -36.46 16.51 3.85
N THR A 29 -36.80 16.37 5.12
CA THR A 29 -35.91 16.71 6.22
C THR A 29 -35.43 15.44 6.88
N VAL A 30 -34.14 15.39 7.22
CA VAL A 30 -33.59 14.39 8.12
C VAL A 30 -33.52 15.05 9.49
N ALA A 31 -34.19 14.46 10.47
CA ALA A 31 -34.13 14.92 11.85
C ALA A 31 -33.26 13.94 12.65
N SER A 32 -32.12 14.42 13.14
CA SER A 32 -31.22 13.69 14.04
C SER A 32 -30.83 14.61 15.18
N SER A 33 -30.88 14.13 16.42
CA SER A 33 -30.43 14.87 17.61
C SER A 33 -29.86 13.86 18.64
N PRO A 34 -28.55 13.84 18.87
CA PRO A 34 -27.52 14.63 18.18
C PRO A 34 -27.38 14.25 16.70
N SER A 35 -26.83 15.18 15.90
CA SER A 35 -26.38 14.90 14.53
C SER A 35 -24.86 14.89 14.53
N ASP A 36 -24.26 13.87 13.94
CA ASP A 36 -22.81 13.79 13.79
C ASP A 36 -22.35 14.60 12.57
N THR A 37 -21.48 15.58 12.82
CA THR A 37 -20.85 16.42 11.78
C THR A 37 -19.34 16.54 11.99
N THR A 38 -18.77 15.79 12.94
CA THR A 38 -17.38 15.93 13.35
C THR A 38 -16.56 14.81 12.72
N PRO A 39 -15.46 15.09 12.00
CA PRO A 39 -14.58 14.03 11.51
C PRO A 39 -13.79 13.35 12.65
N PRO A 40 -13.36 12.08 12.46
CA PRO A 40 -12.46 11.42 13.39
C PRO A 40 -11.12 12.14 13.55
N THR A 41 -10.52 12.06 14.74
CA THR A 41 -9.19 12.62 15.03
C THR A 41 -8.13 11.52 15.06
N LEU A 42 -7.06 11.72 14.27
CA LEU A 42 -5.91 10.81 14.23
C LEU A 42 -4.94 11.10 15.39
N PHE A 43 -4.71 10.11 16.25
CA PHE A 43 -3.72 10.17 17.33
C PHE A 43 -2.36 9.61 16.93
N SER A 44 -2.33 8.41 16.36
CA SER A 44 -1.09 7.76 15.97
C SER A 44 -1.24 6.99 14.67
N PHE A 45 -0.12 6.88 13.97
CA PHE A 45 -0.01 6.19 12.70
C PHE A 45 1.38 5.56 12.64
N ASP A 46 1.44 4.27 12.35
CA ASP A 46 2.70 3.56 12.14
C ASP A 46 2.52 2.43 11.13
N TYR A 47 3.63 1.84 10.70
CA TYR A 47 3.63 0.67 9.84
C TYR A 47 4.92 -0.14 9.97
N THR A 48 4.81 -1.44 9.79
CA THR A 48 5.92 -2.38 9.93
C THR A 48 5.85 -3.46 8.84
N PRO A 49 6.99 -3.87 8.26
CA PRO A 49 8.34 -3.32 8.48
C PRO A 49 8.57 -1.99 7.73
N LYS A 50 9.61 -1.22 8.12
CA LYS A 50 10.04 0.02 7.43
C LYS A 50 10.89 -0.24 6.18
N PHE A 51 11.35 -1.47 6.01
CA PHE A 51 12.21 -1.92 4.92
C PHE A 51 11.67 -3.24 4.39
N ILE A 52 11.47 -3.34 3.07
CA ILE A 52 11.00 -4.56 2.41
C ILE A 52 11.86 -4.90 1.19
N ASN A 53 11.97 -6.20 0.89
CA ASN A 53 12.60 -6.70 -0.33
C ASN A 53 11.58 -7.49 -1.15
N THR A 54 11.24 -6.99 -2.33
CA THR A 54 10.24 -7.61 -3.22
C THR A 54 10.88 -8.32 -4.42
N THR A 55 12.14 -8.74 -4.34
CA THR A 55 12.84 -9.29 -5.52
C THR A 55 12.53 -10.74 -5.79
N GLU A 56 12.37 -11.55 -4.75
CA GLU A 56 12.06 -12.98 -4.86
C GLU A 56 10.56 -13.27 -4.67
N GLY A 57 9.82 -12.32 -4.09
CA GLY A 57 8.39 -12.48 -3.81
C GLY A 57 7.70 -11.16 -3.48
N PHE A 58 6.40 -11.26 -3.22
CA PHE A 58 5.63 -10.15 -2.65
C PHE A 58 5.94 -9.98 -1.17
N GLN A 59 5.62 -8.80 -0.63
CA GLN A 59 5.71 -8.48 0.79
C GLN A 59 4.41 -7.82 1.25
N PHE A 60 4.11 -7.96 2.55
CA PHE A 60 3.07 -7.18 3.21
C PHE A 60 3.70 -6.16 4.15
N VAL A 61 3.08 -4.98 4.21
CA VAL A 61 3.37 -3.94 5.20
C VAL A 61 2.12 -3.77 6.05
N THR A 62 2.20 -4.08 7.33
CA THR A 62 1.10 -3.87 8.28
C THR A 62 1.09 -2.42 8.72
N VAL A 63 -0.01 -1.73 8.46
CA VAL A 63 -0.28 -0.36 8.86
C VAL A 63 -1.15 -0.40 10.11
N ARG A 64 -0.85 0.45 11.09
CA ARG A 64 -1.62 0.64 12.32
C ARG A 64 -2.00 2.11 12.47
N VAL A 65 -3.28 2.34 12.77
CA VAL A 65 -3.86 3.67 13.03
C VAL A 65 -4.52 3.64 14.40
N GLN A 66 -4.27 4.66 15.22
CA GLN A 66 -5.06 4.94 16.41
C GLN A 66 -5.76 6.27 16.23
N ALA A 67 -7.07 6.26 16.42
CA ALA A 67 -7.91 7.42 16.23
C ALA A 67 -9.18 7.30 17.08
N ASP A 68 -9.81 8.44 17.35
CA ASP A 68 -11.12 8.51 17.99
C ASP A 68 -12.12 9.30 17.15
N ASP A 69 -13.38 9.16 17.56
CA ASP A 69 -14.53 9.82 17.02
C ASP A 69 -15.51 10.12 18.17
N ASP A 70 -16.25 11.22 18.08
CA ASP A 70 -17.09 11.71 19.18
C ASP A 70 -18.47 11.02 19.24
N LEU A 71 -19.02 10.54 18.11
CA LEU A 71 -20.39 10.03 18.08
C LEU A 71 -20.62 8.76 17.25
N SER A 72 -20.27 8.72 15.97
CA SER A 72 -20.65 7.61 15.08
C SER A 72 -19.61 6.51 14.94
N GLY A 73 -18.38 6.76 15.41
CA GLY A 73 -17.29 5.81 15.44
C GLY A 73 -16.60 5.64 14.08
N LEU A 74 -15.31 5.31 14.12
CA LEU A 74 -14.52 5.02 12.93
C LEU A 74 -15.07 3.83 12.14
N LEU A 75 -15.12 4.02 10.83
CA LEU A 75 -15.52 2.98 9.90
C LEU A 75 -14.60 2.97 8.69
N PHE A 76 -13.86 1.87 8.50
CA PHE A 76 -13.02 1.67 7.32
C PHE A 76 -13.69 0.85 6.22
N GLY A 77 -14.89 0.34 6.49
CA GLY A 77 -15.72 -0.41 5.54
C GLY A 77 -16.57 0.49 4.63
N PRO A 78 -17.26 -0.10 3.65
CA PRO A 78 -18.19 0.63 2.80
C PRO A 78 -19.35 1.20 3.62
N THR A 79 -19.73 2.46 3.36
CA THR A 79 -20.94 3.08 3.96
C THR A 79 -22.16 2.97 3.05
N THR A 80 -21.97 2.58 1.80
CA THR A 80 -23.06 2.33 0.86
C THR A 80 -22.75 1.09 0.00
N PRO A 81 -23.75 0.44 -0.60
CA PRO A 81 -23.53 -0.72 -1.47
C PRO A 81 -22.65 -0.47 -2.69
N LEU A 82 -22.49 0.81 -3.09
CA LEU A 82 -21.76 1.22 -4.30
C LEU A 82 -20.45 1.96 -3.99
N ALA A 83 -20.21 2.33 -2.74
CA ALA A 83 -19.08 3.18 -2.38
C ALA A 83 -18.09 2.40 -1.53
N SER A 84 -17.11 1.82 -2.23
CA SER A 84 -16.03 1.04 -1.62
C SER A 84 -14.65 1.59 -1.97
N PHE A 85 -14.47 2.22 -3.13
CA PHE A 85 -13.14 2.36 -3.70
C PHE A 85 -12.23 3.48 -3.13
N PHE A 86 -12.74 4.52 -2.46
CA PHE A 86 -11.89 5.67 -2.08
C PHE A 86 -12.30 6.43 -0.80
N GLU A 87 -13.01 5.80 0.14
CA GLU A 87 -13.56 6.55 1.28
C GLU A 87 -12.62 6.63 2.49
N SER A 88 -11.84 5.58 2.69
CA SER A 88 -10.95 5.40 3.83
C SER A 88 -9.85 4.43 3.45
N GLY A 89 -8.62 4.71 3.88
CA GLY A 89 -7.47 3.87 3.55
C GLY A 89 -6.17 4.65 3.49
N ILE A 90 -5.15 3.95 3.01
CA ILE A 90 -3.79 4.45 2.93
C ILE A 90 -3.18 4.15 1.57
N ASN A 91 -2.39 5.07 1.04
CA ASN A 91 -1.62 4.92 -0.19
C ASN A 91 -0.16 5.33 0.01
N PHE A 92 0.75 4.47 -0.41
CA PHE A 92 2.17 4.72 -0.62
C PHE A 92 2.43 4.97 -2.10
N ARG A 93 3.31 5.93 -2.42
CA ARG A 93 3.72 6.26 -3.78
C ARG A 93 5.22 6.05 -3.95
N SER A 94 5.60 5.45 -5.08
CA SER A 94 7.00 5.13 -5.39
C SER A 94 7.85 6.37 -5.71
N PRO A 95 9.19 6.26 -5.68
CA PRO A 95 10.09 7.38 -5.97
C PRO A 95 9.84 8.07 -7.32
N SER A 96 9.63 7.30 -8.39
CA SER A 96 9.28 7.84 -9.71
C SER A 96 7.87 8.42 -9.78
N GLY A 97 7.02 8.11 -8.80
CA GLY A 97 5.61 8.47 -8.79
C GLY A 97 4.71 7.61 -9.67
N GLN A 98 5.26 6.62 -10.37
CA GLN A 98 4.56 5.77 -11.34
C GLN A 98 3.87 4.56 -10.72
N GLN A 99 4.18 4.22 -9.48
CA GLN A 99 3.52 3.14 -8.76
C GLN A 99 2.87 3.68 -7.49
N VAL A 100 1.63 3.25 -7.25
CA VAL A 100 0.91 3.47 -5.99
C VAL A 100 0.54 2.11 -5.42
N ARG A 101 0.77 1.94 -4.12
CA ARG A 101 0.37 0.75 -3.36
C ARG A 101 -0.38 1.21 -2.15
N GLY A 102 -1.59 0.73 -2.01
CA GLY A 102 -2.45 1.12 -0.93
C GLY A 102 -3.43 0.04 -0.58
N TYR A 103 -4.31 0.37 0.34
CA TYR A 103 -5.35 -0.53 0.78
C TYR A 103 -6.65 0.27 0.90
N CYS A 104 -7.62 -0.10 0.09
CA CYS A 104 -9.01 0.33 0.16
C CYS A 104 -9.90 -0.92 0.05
N CYS A 105 -11.13 -0.85 0.56
CA CYS A 105 -12.22 -1.81 0.30
C CYS A 105 -12.20 -3.19 0.99
N SER A 106 -11.16 -3.62 1.70
CA SER A 106 -11.19 -4.84 2.53
C SER A 106 -10.62 -4.58 3.92
N THR A 107 -10.98 -5.42 4.90
CA THR A 107 -11.15 -5.04 6.32
C THR A 107 -9.86 -4.59 6.99
N TRP A 108 -9.72 -3.28 7.16
CA TRP A 108 -9.09 -2.79 8.38
C TRP A 108 -9.74 -3.51 9.56
N THR A 109 -8.92 -4.04 10.45
CA THR A 109 -9.38 -4.82 11.59
C THR A 109 -9.20 -3.98 12.85
N LEU A 110 -10.26 -3.85 13.63
CA LEU A 110 -10.15 -3.28 14.97
C LEU A 110 -9.38 -4.28 15.85
N VAL A 111 -8.15 -3.94 16.21
CA VAL A 111 -7.27 -4.80 17.01
C VAL A 111 -7.22 -4.41 18.49
N GLY A 112 -7.83 -3.27 18.85
CA GLY A 112 -7.98 -2.85 20.24
C GLY A 112 -8.91 -1.64 20.37
N GLY A 113 -9.58 -1.51 21.52
CA GLY A 113 -10.51 -0.42 21.79
C GLY A 113 -11.90 -0.64 21.17
N THR A 114 -12.55 0.45 20.79
CA THR A 114 -13.90 0.48 20.19
C THR A 114 -13.88 1.30 18.89
N PRO A 115 -14.93 1.29 18.08
CA PRO A 115 -15.03 2.21 16.94
C PRO A 115 -14.90 3.69 17.34
N LEU A 116 -15.33 4.09 18.54
CA LEU A 116 -15.20 5.48 19.03
C LEU A 116 -13.79 5.83 19.48
N ASN A 117 -12.99 4.86 19.91
CA ASN A 117 -11.59 5.07 20.28
C ASN A 117 -10.84 3.76 20.06
N GLY A 118 -10.23 3.64 18.89
CA GLY A 118 -9.84 2.35 18.34
C GLY A 118 -8.44 2.35 17.77
N THR A 119 -7.81 1.18 17.87
CA THR A 119 -6.59 0.84 17.13
C THR A 119 -6.97 -0.09 15.99
N TRP A 120 -6.68 0.32 14.77
CA TRP A 120 -7.05 -0.38 13.54
C TRP A 120 -5.81 -0.80 12.77
N GLU A 121 -5.83 -1.99 12.17
CA GLU A 121 -4.75 -2.52 11.35
C GLU A 121 -5.20 -2.89 9.94
N ALA A 122 -4.35 -2.64 8.96
CA ALA A 122 -4.52 -3.08 7.58
C ALA A 122 -3.21 -3.60 6.99
N GLN A 123 -3.28 -4.49 6.01
CA GLN A 123 -2.10 -5.00 5.31
C GLN A 123 -2.03 -4.43 3.89
N VAL A 124 -0.97 -3.67 3.60
CA VAL A 124 -0.69 -3.17 2.27
C VAL A 124 0.18 -4.18 1.53
N PHE A 125 -0.29 -4.63 0.37
CA PHE A 125 0.41 -5.59 -0.48
C PHE A 125 1.39 -4.91 -1.43
N PHE A 126 2.64 -5.37 -1.42
CA PHE A 126 3.69 -4.97 -2.36
C PHE A 126 4.08 -6.18 -3.22
N PRO A 127 3.70 -6.23 -4.51
CA PRO A 127 4.02 -7.33 -5.39
C PRO A 127 5.54 -7.43 -5.64
N ARG A 128 5.94 -8.61 -6.11
CA ARG A 128 7.29 -8.82 -6.63
C ARG A 128 7.63 -7.74 -7.67
N PHE A 129 8.84 -7.22 -7.62
CA PHE A 129 9.36 -6.15 -8.49
C PHE A 129 8.73 -4.76 -8.31
N SER A 130 8.11 -4.49 -7.15
CA SER A 130 7.85 -3.11 -6.74
C SER A 130 9.12 -2.25 -6.87
N GLU A 131 8.95 -1.02 -7.33
CA GLU A 131 10.05 -0.08 -7.57
C GLU A 131 10.95 0.06 -6.34
N GLU A 132 12.27 0.05 -6.56
CA GLU A 132 13.24 0.25 -5.48
C GLU A 132 13.31 1.72 -5.04
N GLY A 133 13.72 1.94 -3.80
CA GLY A 133 13.90 3.27 -3.23
C GLY A 133 12.86 3.62 -2.18
N THR A 134 12.82 4.90 -1.81
CA THR A 134 11.97 5.42 -0.73
C THR A 134 10.58 5.75 -1.24
N TRP A 135 9.61 4.91 -0.89
CA TRP A 135 8.19 5.17 -1.08
C TRP A 135 7.69 6.10 0.01
N LYS A 136 6.82 7.04 -0.35
CA LYS A 136 6.21 7.99 0.58
C LYS A 136 4.73 7.69 0.80
N VAL A 137 4.25 7.86 2.02
CA VAL A 137 2.80 7.92 2.28
C VAL A 137 2.25 9.14 1.55
N PHE A 138 1.47 8.88 0.50
CA PHE A 138 0.87 9.92 -0.34
C PHE A 138 -0.45 10.42 0.27
N GLN A 139 -1.21 9.52 0.90
CA GLN A 139 -2.53 9.82 1.41
C GLN A 139 -2.94 8.82 2.50
N LEU A 140 -3.43 9.33 3.62
CA LEU A 140 -4.19 8.59 4.64
C LEU A 140 -5.57 9.26 4.79
N GLN A 141 -6.63 8.47 4.72
CA GLN A 141 -8.00 8.93 4.92
C GLN A 141 -8.66 8.07 5.98
N ILE A 142 -9.26 8.74 6.97
CA ILE A 142 -10.11 8.11 7.99
C ILE A 142 -11.49 8.74 7.92
N LYS A 143 -12.51 7.96 8.24
CA LYS A 143 -13.89 8.40 8.25
C LYS A 143 -14.66 7.72 9.38
N ASP A 144 -15.78 8.31 9.74
CA ASP A 144 -16.73 7.74 10.68
C ASP A 144 -17.84 6.93 9.95
N ALA A 145 -18.81 6.43 10.71
CA ALA A 145 -19.91 5.64 10.19
C ALA A 145 -20.93 6.46 9.38
N VAL A 146 -20.98 7.79 9.53
CA VAL A 146 -21.85 8.70 8.76
C VAL A 146 -21.12 9.45 7.63
N ARG A 147 -19.83 9.17 7.43
CA ARG A 147 -18.90 9.70 6.43
C ARG A 147 -18.40 11.13 6.68
N ASN A 148 -18.29 11.60 7.92
CA ASN A 148 -17.39 12.71 8.17
C ASN A 148 -15.95 12.21 7.98
N MET A 149 -15.11 12.97 7.27
CA MET A 149 -13.81 12.51 6.78
C MET A 149 -12.67 13.43 7.22
N ALA A 150 -11.55 12.82 7.58
CA ALA A 150 -10.27 13.50 7.73
C ALA A 150 -9.26 12.96 6.70
N HIS A 151 -8.41 13.85 6.19
CA HIS A 151 -7.42 13.54 5.16
C HIS A 151 -6.05 14.04 5.61
N PHE A 152 -5.04 13.21 5.43
CA PHE A 152 -3.65 13.51 5.77
C PHE A 152 -2.77 13.19 4.58
N ASN A 153 -1.99 14.17 4.13
CA ASN A 153 -0.90 13.97 3.18
C ASN A 153 0.43 13.76 3.93
N ALA A 154 1.53 13.58 3.19
CA ALA A 154 2.86 13.41 3.78
C ALA A 154 3.26 14.55 4.73
N ALA A 155 3.02 15.81 4.35
CA ALA A 155 3.37 16.97 5.15
C ALA A 155 2.55 17.04 6.45
N ASP A 156 1.26 16.68 6.40
CA ASP A 156 0.40 16.63 7.59
C ASP A 156 0.89 15.59 8.61
N LEU A 157 1.35 14.43 8.11
CA LEU A 157 1.89 13.36 8.95
C LEU A 157 3.27 13.72 9.50
N GLU A 158 4.14 14.31 8.68
CA GLU A 158 5.47 14.80 9.10
C GLU A 158 5.35 15.90 10.16
N ALA A 159 4.41 16.83 10.03
CA ALA A 159 4.13 17.86 11.02
C ALA A 159 3.67 17.29 12.38
N ARG A 160 3.14 16.06 12.37
CA ARG A 160 2.75 15.30 13.57
C ARG A 160 3.85 14.34 14.05
N MET A 161 5.04 14.40 13.45
CA MET A 161 6.16 13.48 13.72
C MET A 161 5.81 12.00 13.48
N LEU A 162 4.88 11.75 12.55
CA LEU A 162 4.46 10.41 12.15
C LEU A 162 5.30 9.93 10.95
N PRO A 163 5.57 8.62 10.83
CA PRO A 163 6.43 8.08 9.78
C PRO A 163 5.77 8.22 8.40
N THR A 164 6.53 8.62 7.39
CA THR A 164 6.04 8.77 6.01
C THR A 164 6.84 7.99 4.97
N GLU A 165 7.97 7.40 5.33
CA GLU A 165 8.89 6.73 4.40
C GLU A 165 8.98 5.21 4.58
N LEU A 166 8.85 4.47 3.48
CA LEU A 166 9.04 3.02 3.39
C LEU A 166 10.12 2.73 2.36
N VAL A 167 11.14 1.95 2.71
CA VAL A 167 12.24 1.66 1.78
C VAL A 167 12.06 0.29 1.13
N VAL A 168 12.03 0.26 -0.19
CA VAL A 168 12.03 -0.97 -0.99
C VAL A 168 13.43 -1.23 -1.53
N ILE A 169 14.04 -2.36 -1.17
CA ILE A 169 15.40 -2.71 -1.61
C ILE A 169 15.38 -3.82 -2.66
N LYS A 170 16.40 -3.84 -3.53
CA LYS A 170 16.83 -5.04 -4.26
C LYS A 170 17.84 -5.82 -3.41
N PRO A 171 17.89 -7.16 -3.47
CA PRO A 171 19.01 -7.93 -2.96
C PRO A 171 20.23 -7.56 -3.81
N GLY A 172 21.30 -7.22 -3.12
CA GLY A 172 22.59 -6.95 -3.74
C GLY A 172 23.07 -8.18 -4.50
N ARG A 173 23.51 -7.95 -5.74
CA ARG A 173 24.32 -8.87 -6.54
C ARG A 173 25.33 -9.60 -5.64
N ARG A 174 25.45 -10.92 -5.78
CA ARG A 174 26.51 -11.70 -5.11
C ARG A 174 27.83 -10.95 -5.24
N VAL A 175 28.47 -10.65 -4.12
CA VAL A 175 29.88 -10.23 -4.09
C VAL A 175 30.65 -11.30 -4.86
N ARG A 176 31.17 -10.97 -6.04
CA ARG A 176 32.24 -11.78 -6.65
C ARG A 176 33.33 -11.80 -5.59
N ARG A 177 33.55 -12.95 -4.94
CA ARG A 177 34.78 -13.16 -4.16
C ARG A 177 35.92 -12.79 -5.10
N ILE A 178 36.54 -11.64 -4.85
CA ILE A 178 37.86 -11.37 -5.40
C ILE A 178 38.71 -12.44 -4.72
N ARG A 179 39.12 -13.45 -5.48
CA ARG A 179 40.28 -14.24 -5.07
C ARG A 179 41.42 -13.23 -4.98
N PRO A 180 42.13 -13.13 -3.86
CA PRO A 180 43.34 -12.30 -3.84
C PRO A 180 44.25 -12.81 -4.96
N GLU A 181 44.67 -11.90 -5.83
CA GLU A 181 45.74 -12.22 -6.76
C GLU A 181 46.97 -12.62 -5.95
N PRO A 182 47.65 -13.72 -6.30
CA PRO A 182 48.94 -14.02 -5.69
C PRO A 182 49.89 -12.86 -5.97
N GLY A 183 50.46 -12.29 -4.91
CA GLY A 183 51.39 -11.18 -5.00
C GLY A 183 52.65 -11.52 -5.81
N PRO A 184 53.37 -10.50 -6.31
CA PRO A 184 54.56 -10.69 -7.14
C PRO A 184 55.70 -11.24 -6.28
N GLY A 185 55.88 -12.55 -6.27
CA GLY A 185 56.89 -13.16 -5.43
C GLY A 185 56.95 -14.69 -5.50
N GLU A 186 56.75 -15.29 -6.66
CA GLU A 186 57.09 -16.71 -6.82
C GLU A 186 57.57 -17.00 -8.25
N GLU A 187 58.76 -16.51 -8.56
CA GLU A 187 59.58 -17.08 -9.63
C GLU A 187 60.84 -17.69 -9.01
N ARG A 188 60.85 -19.03 -8.91
CA ARG A 188 61.99 -19.91 -9.26
C ARG A 188 61.70 -21.36 -8.88
N SER A 189 61.41 -22.17 -9.89
CA SER A 189 62.25 -23.35 -10.20
C SER A 189 61.76 -24.02 -11.48
N ARG A 190 62.52 -23.83 -12.56
CA ARG A 190 62.45 -24.65 -13.77
C ARG A 190 62.87 -26.07 -13.43
N THR A 191 62.13 -27.06 -13.93
CA THR A 191 62.75 -28.26 -14.49
C THR A 191 61.93 -28.74 -15.69
N THR A 192 62.41 -28.41 -16.87
CA THR A 192 62.07 -29.05 -18.13
C THR A 192 62.67 -30.44 -18.17
N SER A 193 61.88 -31.47 -18.49
CA SER A 193 62.34 -32.64 -19.25
C SER A 193 61.16 -33.35 -19.90
N SER A 194 61.04 -33.17 -21.21
CA SER A 194 60.23 -33.96 -22.11
C SER A 194 61.08 -35.11 -22.67
N VAL A 195 60.64 -36.36 -22.53
CA VAL A 195 60.94 -37.42 -23.52
C VAL A 195 59.73 -38.34 -23.63
N SER A 196 59.27 -38.48 -24.87
CA SER A 196 58.27 -39.43 -25.35
C SER A 196 58.95 -40.75 -25.76
N ALA A 197 58.20 -41.86 -25.63
CA ALA A 197 58.06 -42.95 -26.62
C ALA A 197 58.39 -44.40 -26.16
N ARG A 198 57.33 -45.23 -26.30
CA ARG A 198 57.26 -46.57 -26.94
C ARG A 198 57.59 -47.88 -26.17
N LYS A 199 56.50 -48.70 -26.13
CA LYS A 199 56.34 -50.09 -26.65
C LYS A 199 56.78 -51.34 -25.83
N TRP A 200 55.74 -52.15 -25.50
CA TRP A 200 55.58 -53.64 -25.51
C TRP A 200 56.44 -54.56 -24.62
N TRP A 201 55.81 -55.43 -23.78
CA TRP A 201 55.50 -56.85 -24.04
C TRP A 201 54.78 -57.57 -22.87
N ARG A 202 54.13 -58.69 -23.21
CA ARG A 202 53.26 -59.61 -22.43
C ARG A 202 53.94 -60.42 -21.32
N ARG A 203 53.15 -60.90 -20.33
CA ARG A 203 52.85 -62.33 -19.96
C ARG A 203 52.11 -62.39 -18.60
N ARG A 204 50.84 -62.80 -18.53
CA ARG A 204 50.30 -64.11 -18.09
C ARG A 204 51.12 -64.87 -17.03
N GLY A 205 50.49 -65.07 -15.85
CA GLY A 205 50.35 -66.36 -15.16
C GLY A 205 51.41 -66.77 -14.14
N CYS A 206 51.04 -66.74 -12.86
CA CYS A 206 50.94 -67.88 -11.94
C CYS A 206 49.89 -67.54 -10.89
#